data_AF-A0A7V3XBV6-F1
#
_entry.id   AF-A0A7V3XBV6-F1
#
_cell.length_a   1.000
_cell.length_b   1.000
_cell.length_c   1.000
_cell.angle_alpha   90.00
_cell.angle_beta   90.00
_cell.angle_gamma   90.00
#
_symmetry.space_group_name_H-M   'P 1'
#
loop_
_entity.id
_entity.type
_entity.pdbx_description
1 polymer ?
#
loop_
_entity_poly.entity_id
_entity_poly.type
_entity_poly.pdbx_seq_one_letter_code
_entity_poly.pdbx_strand_id
1 'polypeptide(L)'
;MRILSSLSAPSMDRFRFSMGSLRSIMRYAFSKKTFSLLLGALLGILSTYGLYPWSLNSSAEQSAESHYKSGISYVEQRKYPEAMREFKEAIKLKSDYAEAYHSLGPLYYLQGNFEAAVNSVKQAIRLKSGYAEAYNTLGSLYSAGNQPVEAAWAFAEALRIRPDYLEALIHLGWIDYAQGMVDKATEELKKARQIDPNHFDPHFLLALIYHQKEQYVEALEEFKEASRIRPDHPETHQYLGSLYSAQGNYPEAVREFREVIKSGSKDAAAYNDLAWLLIDKDLDIDEGIELAHRSLEIGAEYVGAMRTLGWGYYKKGRYKESVEWFQKALERLPQDKELQEALERAKQRL
;
A
#
# COMPACT_ATOMS: atom_id res chain seq x y z
N MET A 1 43.01 -66.58 42.83
CA MET A 1 43.32 -67.03 41.46
C MET A 1 42.20 -66.52 40.54
N ARG A 2 42.55 -65.75 39.48
CA ARG A 2 41.69 -65.05 38.47
C ARG A 2 40.91 -63.82 39.00
N ILE A 3 41.29 -62.56 38.75
CA ILE A 3 41.45 -61.72 37.52
C ILE A 3 40.21 -60.83 37.24
N LEU A 4 40.40 -59.54 37.55
CA LEU A 4 40.06 -58.26 36.85
C LEU A 4 38.68 -57.93 36.25
N SER A 5 38.27 -56.67 36.55
CA SER A 5 37.69 -55.61 35.68
C SER A 5 36.23 -55.79 35.18
N SER A 6 35.36 -54.80 34.98
CA SER A 6 35.45 -53.34 34.75
C SER A 6 34.07 -52.63 34.96
N LEU A 7 34.13 -51.29 34.92
CA LEU A 7 33.11 -50.22 35.03
C LEU A 7 31.66 -50.45 34.49
N SER A 8 30.69 -49.81 35.15
CA SER A 8 29.84 -48.72 34.57
C SER A 8 28.77 -48.21 35.56
N ALA A 9 28.51 -46.89 35.55
CA ALA A 9 27.42 -46.23 36.29
C ALA A 9 26.15 -46.14 35.44
N PRO A 10 24.95 -46.18 36.07
CA PRO A 10 23.91 -45.15 35.85
C PRO A 10 23.10 -44.89 37.16
N SER A 11 22.25 -43.89 37.38
CA SER A 11 21.71 -42.74 36.66
C SER A 11 21.06 -41.83 37.73
N MET A 12 21.18 -40.51 37.58
CA MET A 12 20.33 -39.56 38.29
C MET A 12 19.06 -39.36 37.47
N ASP A 13 17.89 -39.53 38.10
CA ASP A 13 16.69 -38.93 37.54
C ASP A 13 15.66 -38.52 38.62
N ARG A 14 15.03 -37.38 38.29
CA ARG A 14 13.83 -36.74 38.86
C ARG A 14 13.98 -35.88 40.12
N PHE A 15 13.66 -34.59 39.98
CA PHE A 15 12.50 -33.96 40.63
C PHE A 15 12.14 -32.62 39.94
N ARG A 16 10.86 -32.49 39.52
CA ARG A 16 10.19 -31.22 39.14
C ARG A 16 9.68 -30.54 40.42
N PHE A 17 9.83 -29.22 40.57
CA PHE A 17 9.00 -28.41 41.49
C PHE A 17 8.78 -26.96 40.98
N SER A 18 7.59 -26.43 41.30
CA SER A 18 6.97 -25.20 40.75
C SER A 18 7.43 -23.89 41.41
N MET A 19 7.23 -22.78 40.69
CA MET A 19 7.64 -21.39 41.04
C MET A 19 7.01 -20.78 42.33
N GLY A 20 6.26 -21.55 43.12
CA GLY A 20 5.68 -21.09 44.38
C GLY A 20 6.65 -21.06 45.58
N SER A 21 7.77 -21.77 45.53
CA SER A 21 8.67 -21.97 46.68
C SER A 21 9.83 -20.98 46.80
N LEU A 22 10.14 -20.21 45.73
CA LEU A 22 11.27 -19.26 45.74
C LEU A 22 11.02 -18.00 46.57
N ARG A 23 9.76 -17.58 46.75
CA ARG A 23 9.41 -16.43 47.62
C ARG A 23 9.52 -16.74 49.11
N SER A 24 9.41 -18.01 49.50
CA SER A 24 9.50 -18.43 50.90
C SER A 24 10.95 -18.64 51.35
N ILE A 25 11.84 -19.07 50.44
CA ILE A 25 13.28 -19.24 50.75
C ILE A 25 13.97 -17.87 50.92
N MET A 26 13.56 -16.83 50.20
CA MET A 26 14.10 -15.47 50.40
C MET A 26 13.66 -14.77 51.69
N ARG A 27 12.73 -15.34 52.47
CA ARG A 27 12.28 -14.76 53.76
C ARG A 27 13.05 -15.26 54.97
N TYR A 28 13.97 -16.21 54.83
CA TYR A 28 14.74 -16.74 55.95
C TYR A 28 16.21 -16.31 55.83
N ALA A 29 16.63 -15.45 56.77
CA ALA A 29 18.02 -15.11 57.11
C ALA A 29 18.80 -14.07 56.26
N PHE A 30 18.27 -12.85 56.06
CA PHE A 30 19.16 -11.67 56.01
C PHE A 30 18.51 -10.49 56.75
N SER A 31 19.14 -10.04 57.85
CA SER A 31 18.75 -8.82 58.55
C SER A 31 18.81 -7.62 57.59
N LYS A 32 17.95 -6.59 57.77
CA LYS A 32 18.06 -5.32 57.01
C LYS A 32 19.49 -4.74 57.04
N LYS A 33 20.24 -5.01 58.13
CA LYS A 33 21.62 -4.57 58.35
C LYS A 33 22.60 -5.29 57.43
N THR A 34 22.44 -6.60 57.22
CA THR A 34 23.30 -7.40 56.32
C THR A 34 23.02 -7.11 54.84
N PHE A 35 21.76 -6.83 54.46
CA PHE A 35 21.43 -6.34 53.11
C PHE A 35 22.05 -4.96 52.83
N SER A 36 21.96 -4.03 53.79
CA SER A 36 22.58 -2.70 53.68
C SER A 36 24.11 -2.76 53.58
N LEU A 37 24.76 -3.69 54.29
CA LEU A 37 26.20 -3.90 54.23
C LEU A 37 26.65 -4.48 52.88
N LEU A 38 25.89 -5.44 52.34
CA LEU A 38 26.17 -6.02 51.02
C LEU A 38 25.94 -5.01 49.89
N LEU A 39 24.87 -4.21 49.96
CA LEU A 39 24.61 -3.13 49.01
C LEU A 39 25.68 -2.03 49.08
N GLY A 40 26.12 -1.67 50.29
CA GLY A 40 27.22 -0.73 50.51
C GLY A 40 28.57 -1.24 50.00
N ALA A 41 28.87 -2.54 50.19
CA ALA A 41 30.08 -3.17 49.66
C ALA A 41 30.06 -3.26 48.13
N LEU A 42 28.91 -3.58 47.53
CA LEU A 42 28.73 -3.60 46.07
C LEU A 42 28.92 -2.20 45.48
N LEU A 43 28.27 -1.18 46.05
CA LEU A 43 28.45 0.22 45.64
C LEU A 43 29.89 0.71 45.87
N GLY A 44 30.54 0.26 46.94
CA GLY A 44 31.95 0.52 47.23
C GLY A 44 32.88 -0.04 46.15
N ILE A 45 32.70 -1.32 45.78
CA ILE A 45 33.44 -1.98 44.68
C ILE A 45 33.21 -1.25 43.35
N LEU A 46 31.96 -0.93 43.03
CA LEU A 46 31.58 -0.19 41.83
C LEU A 46 32.21 1.21 41.80
N SER A 47 32.32 1.89 42.96
CA SER A 47 33.02 3.18 43.07
C SER A 47 34.55 3.06 42.89
N THR A 48 35.17 2.01 43.43
CA THR A 48 36.63 1.80 43.33
C THR A 48 37.10 1.47 41.91
N TYR A 49 36.20 0.95 41.07
CA TYR A 49 36.46 0.66 39.66
C TYR A 49 35.76 1.64 38.70
N GLY A 50 35.09 2.69 39.20
CA GLY A 50 34.35 3.66 38.36
C GLY A 50 33.15 3.08 37.60
N LEU A 51 32.73 1.86 37.91
CA LEU A 51 31.66 1.10 37.26
C LEU A 51 30.33 1.36 37.96
N TYR A 52 29.81 2.58 37.86
CA TYR A 52 28.46 2.81 38.35
C TYR A 52 27.43 2.12 37.45
N PRO A 53 26.36 1.49 37.98
CA PRO A 53 25.35 0.82 37.15
C PRO A 53 24.72 1.75 36.10
N TRP A 54 24.62 3.05 36.38
CA TRP A 54 24.15 4.05 35.43
C TRP A 54 25.16 4.39 34.32
N SER A 55 26.47 4.27 34.56
CA SER A 55 27.48 4.51 33.51
C SER A 55 27.54 3.36 32.51
N LEU A 56 27.36 2.11 32.97
CA LEU A 56 27.23 0.93 32.10
C LEU A 56 25.92 0.95 31.28
N ASN A 57 24.80 1.38 31.88
CA ASN A 57 23.55 1.51 31.15
C ASN A 57 23.64 2.60 30.06
N SER A 58 24.30 3.73 30.37
CA SER A 58 24.50 4.81 29.40
C SER A 58 25.38 4.42 28.20
N SER A 59 26.39 3.56 28.40
CA SER A 59 27.25 3.10 27.30
C SER A 59 26.55 2.07 26.41
N ALA A 60 25.75 1.17 26.99
CA ALA A 60 24.93 0.23 26.24
C ALA A 60 23.86 0.96 25.41
N GLU A 61 23.21 1.98 25.97
CA GLU A 61 22.25 2.82 25.25
C GLU A 61 22.89 3.58 24.09
N GLN A 62 24.07 4.18 24.29
CA GLN A 62 24.82 4.84 23.21
C GLN A 62 25.23 3.86 22.11
N SER A 63 25.65 2.66 22.49
CA SER A 63 25.99 1.60 21.53
C SER A 63 24.76 1.13 20.76
N ALA A 64 23.61 0.97 21.41
CA ALA A 64 22.34 0.63 20.76
C ALA A 64 21.92 1.68 19.75
N GLU A 65 21.99 2.96 20.12
CA GLU A 65 21.70 4.10 19.23
C GLU A 65 22.66 4.13 18.02
N SER A 66 23.94 3.82 18.23
CA SER A 66 24.93 3.72 17.15
C SER A 66 24.59 2.62 16.14
N HIS A 67 24.21 1.44 16.63
CA HIS A 67 23.75 0.34 15.77
C HIS A 67 22.47 0.73 15.05
N TYR A 68 21.49 1.34 15.72
CA TYR A 68 20.27 1.81 15.09
C TYR A 68 20.55 2.80 13.94
N LYS A 69 21.38 3.83 14.18
CA LYS A 69 21.79 4.79 13.15
C LYS A 69 22.51 4.12 11.97
N SER A 70 23.38 3.15 12.26
CA SER A 70 24.05 2.35 11.22
C SER A 70 23.03 1.55 10.40
N GLY A 71 22.03 0.97 11.06
CA GLY A 71 20.91 0.29 10.42
C GLY A 71 20.15 1.20 9.45
N ILE A 72 19.78 2.42 9.89
CA ILE A 72 19.11 3.42 9.03
C ILE A 72 19.97 3.77 7.82
N SER A 73 21.26 4.04 8.01
CA SER A 73 22.21 4.31 6.92
C SER A 73 22.29 3.14 5.91
N TYR A 74 22.22 1.89 6.38
CA TYR A 74 22.18 0.73 5.49
C TYR A 74 20.85 0.62 4.73
N VAL A 75 19.71 1.00 5.32
CA VAL A 75 18.42 1.09 4.61
C VAL A 75 18.49 2.10 3.47
N GLU A 76 19.06 3.29 3.72
CA GLU A 76 19.25 4.33 2.69
C GLU A 76 20.12 3.84 1.52
N GLN A 77 21.13 3.02 1.83
CA GLN A 77 21.99 2.35 0.84
C GLN A 77 21.35 1.11 0.20
N ARG A 78 20.11 0.76 0.56
CA ARG A 78 19.39 -0.46 0.13
C ARG A 78 20.10 -1.77 0.50
N LYS A 79 20.97 -1.74 1.51
CA LYS A 79 21.68 -2.89 2.08
C LYS A 79 20.87 -3.52 3.21
N TYR A 80 19.74 -4.11 2.83
CA TYR A 80 18.73 -4.58 3.80
C TYR A 80 19.24 -5.67 4.77
N PRO A 81 20.02 -6.68 4.34
CA PRO A 81 20.54 -7.70 5.27
C PRO A 81 21.43 -7.09 6.38
N GLU A 82 22.29 -6.14 6.03
CA GLU A 82 23.14 -5.43 6.97
C GLU A 82 22.31 -4.56 7.91
N ALA A 83 21.35 -3.81 7.38
CA ALA A 83 20.44 -3.01 8.20
C ALA A 83 19.72 -3.84 9.26
N MET A 84 19.18 -5.00 8.87
CA MET A 84 18.52 -5.92 9.81
C MET A 84 19.45 -6.42 10.91
N ARG A 85 20.72 -6.70 10.57
CA ARG A 85 21.71 -7.12 11.57
C ARG A 85 21.97 -6.01 12.58
N GLU A 86 22.16 -4.78 12.11
CA GLU A 86 22.39 -3.64 13.00
C GLU A 86 21.19 -3.38 13.91
N PHE A 87 19.96 -3.43 13.39
CA PHE A 87 18.75 -3.29 14.23
C PHE A 87 18.62 -4.42 15.27
N LYS A 88 19.00 -5.65 14.92
CA LYS A 88 19.01 -6.77 15.88
C LYS A 88 20.05 -6.59 16.98
N GLU A 89 21.25 -6.08 16.67
CA GLU A 89 22.24 -5.75 17.69
C GLU A 89 21.79 -4.57 18.56
N ALA A 90 21.14 -3.56 17.99
CA ALA A 90 20.53 -2.47 18.76
C ALA A 90 19.50 -3.00 19.77
N ILE A 91 18.62 -3.93 19.35
CA ILE A 91 17.62 -4.58 20.22
C ILE A 91 18.28 -5.46 21.30
N LYS A 92 19.39 -6.12 20.98
CA LYS A 92 20.12 -6.96 21.93
C LYS A 92 20.76 -6.13 23.04
N LEU A 93 21.25 -4.94 22.71
CA LEU A 93 21.81 -3.98 23.66
C LEU A 93 20.72 -3.25 24.45
N LYS A 94 19.59 -2.97 23.80
CA LYS A 94 18.42 -2.30 24.37
C LYS A 94 17.14 -3.04 23.97
N SER A 95 16.65 -3.92 24.84
CA SER A 95 15.51 -4.81 24.53
C SER A 95 14.16 -4.09 24.46
N ASP A 96 14.07 -2.86 24.93
CA ASP A 96 12.90 -1.98 24.86
C ASP A 96 13.00 -0.91 23.76
N TYR A 97 13.87 -1.12 22.76
CA TYR A 97 14.07 -0.16 21.68
C TYR A 97 12.98 -0.23 20.59
N ALA A 98 11.87 0.47 20.85
CA ALA A 98 10.69 0.48 19.97
C ALA A 98 11.01 0.86 18.52
N GLU A 99 11.86 1.86 18.29
CA GLU A 99 12.26 2.34 16.97
C GLU A 99 12.97 1.26 16.13
N ALA A 100 13.85 0.46 16.74
CA ALA A 100 14.54 -0.63 16.07
C ALA A 100 13.57 -1.78 15.71
N TYR A 101 12.62 -2.11 16.59
CA TYR A 101 11.57 -3.08 16.28
C TYR A 101 10.67 -2.61 15.12
N HIS A 102 10.29 -1.34 15.12
CA HIS A 102 9.49 -0.73 14.05
C HIS A 102 10.23 -0.79 12.71
N SER A 103 11.52 -0.47 12.71
CA SER A 103 12.37 -0.47 11.51
C SER A 103 12.63 -1.88 10.94
N LEU A 104 12.58 -2.93 11.77
CA LEU A 104 12.64 -4.32 11.29
C LEU A 104 11.39 -4.76 10.52
N GLY A 105 10.23 -4.18 10.79
CA GLY A 105 8.95 -4.55 10.18
C GLY A 105 8.98 -4.55 8.65
N PRO A 106 9.21 -3.40 8.01
CA PRO A 106 9.31 -3.30 6.55
C PRO A 106 10.38 -4.22 5.95
N LEU A 107 11.50 -4.42 6.65
CA LEU A 107 12.58 -5.28 6.16
C LEU A 107 12.20 -6.76 6.15
N TYR A 108 11.48 -7.24 7.19
CA TYR A 108 10.92 -8.59 7.18
C TYR A 108 9.89 -8.77 6.06
N TYR A 109 9.08 -7.74 5.79
CA TYR A 109 8.11 -7.78 4.70
C TYR A 109 8.80 -7.88 3.33
N LEU A 110 9.87 -7.12 3.11
CA LEU A 110 10.71 -7.21 1.89
C LEU A 110 11.36 -8.60 1.71
N GLN A 111 11.59 -9.33 2.81
CA GLN A 111 12.06 -10.72 2.77
C GLN A 111 10.93 -11.75 2.53
N GLY A 112 9.69 -11.29 2.35
CA GLY A 112 8.51 -12.16 2.21
C GLY A 112 8.01 -12.76 3.53
N ASN A 113 8.54 -12.33 4.68
CA ASN A 113 8.12 -12.80 5.99
C ASN A 113 7.11 -11.86 6.63
N PHE A 114 5.86 -11.97 6.17
CA PHE A 114 4.74 -11.16 6.64
C PHE A 114 4.50 -11.28 8.15
N GLU A 115 4.55 -12.49 8.70
CA GLU A 115 4.29 -12.72 10.13
C GLU A 115 5.36 -12.05 11.01
N ALA A 116 6.64 -12.19 10.65
CA ALA A 116 7.72 -11.51 11.38
C ALA A 116 7.60 -9.98 11.28
N ALA A 117 7.20 -9.46 10.11
CA ALA A 117 6.98 -8.03 9.92
C ALA A 117 5.92 -7.48 10.89
N VAL A 118 4.74 -8.10 10.91
CA VAL A 118 3.63 -7.73 11.79
C VAL A 118 4.03 -7.87 13.26
N ASN A 119 4.68 -8.96 13.65
CA ASN A 119 5.09 -9.20 15.03
C ASN A 119 6.12 -8.19 15.53
N SER A 120 7.09 -7.80 14.68
CA SER A 120 8.07 -6.76 14.99
C SER A 120 7.40 -5.42 15.24
N VAL A 121 6.50 -4.97 14.36
CA VAL A 121 5.81 -3.68 14.52
C VAL A 121 4.87 -3.71 15.73
N LYS A 122 4.17 -4.82 15.99
CA LYS A 122 3.39 -4.99 17.22
C LYS A 122 4.24 -4.92 18.49
N GLN A 123 5.49 -5.39 18.45
CA GLN A 123 6.41 -5.22 19.59
C GLN A 123 6.78 -3.75 19.80
N ALA A 124 7.03 -2.99 18.73
CA ALA A 124 7.26 -1.55 18.83
C ALA A 124 6.06 -0.83 19.48
N ILE A 125 4.84 -1.15 19.07
CA ILE A 125 3.59 -0.61 19.64
C ILE A 125 3.44 -0.98 21.12
N ARG A 126 3.75 -2.23 21.51
CA ARG A 126 3.71 -2.66 22.92
C ARG A 126 4.68 -1.86 23.79
N LEU A 127 5.87 -1.56 23.27
CA LEU A 127 6.89 -0.78 23.98
C LEU A 127 6.54 0.71 24.02
N LYS A 128 5.89 1.23 22.98
CA LYS A 128 5.53 2.64 22.81
C LYS A 128 4.10 2.74 22.27
N SER A 129 3.11 2.77 23.16
CA SER A 129 1.68 2.77 22.79
C SER A 129 1.23 4.03 22.03
N GLY A 130 1.95 5.14 22.17
CA GLY A 130 1.71 6.38 21.42
C GLY A 130 2.51 6.49 20.10
N TYR A 131 2.93 5.37 19.51
CA TYR A 131 3.79 5.38 18.32
C TYR A 131 2.97 5.37 17.02
N ALA A 132 2.49 6.55 16.60
CA ALA A 132 1.65 6.70 15.41
C ALA A 132 2.29 6.10 14.14
N GLU A 133 3.60 6.29 13.94
CA GLU A 133 4.35 5.75 12.79
C GLU A 133 4.34 4.21 12.75
N ALA A 134 4.39 3.56 13.92
CA ALA A 134 4.30 2.11 14.01
C ALA A 134 2.89 1.61 13.69
N TYR A 135 1.84 2.31 14.11
CA TYR A 135 0.48 2.00 13.71
C TYR A 135 0.23 2.20 12.21
N ASN A 136 0.74 3.28 11.62
CA ASN A 136 0.67 3.49 10.17
C ASN A 136 1.40 2.37 9.42
N THR A 137 2.60 1.99 9.87
CA THR A 137 3.36 0.88 9.28
C THR A 137 2.60 -0.46 9.40
N LEU A 138 1.97 -0.71 10.55
CA LEU A 138 1.13 -1.90 10.75
C LEU A 138 -0.06 -1.91 9.78
N GLY A 139 -0.71 -0.76 9.57
CA GLY A 139 -1.80 -0.61 8.60
C GLY A 139 -1.34 -0.87 7.18
N SER A 140 -0.18 -0.35 6.77
CA SER A 140 0.39 -0.60 5.45
C SER A 140 0.75 -2.08 5.25
N LEU A 141 1.31 -2.74 6.27
CA LEU A 141 1.57 -4.18 6.23
C LEU A 141 0.25 -4.95 6.04
N TYR A 142 -0.77 -4.68 6.85
CA TYR A 142 -2.07 -5.35 6.71
C TYR A 142 -2.72 -5.13 5.35
N SER A 143 -2.65 -3.91 4.82
CA SER A 143 -3.14 -3.59 3.46
C SER A 143 -2.44 -4.45 2.41
N ALA A 144 -1.11 -4.56 2.50
CA ALA A 144 -0.31 -5.36 1.57
C ALA A 144 -0.56 -6.88 1.74
N GLY A 145 -0.96 -7.32 2.94
CA GLY A 145 -1.43 -8.66 3.22
C GLY A 145 -2.90 -8.93 2.84
N ASN A 146 -3.58 -7.98 2.18
CA ASN A 146 -4.99 -8.04 1.83
C ASN A 146 -5.93 -8.25 3.04
N GLN A 147 -5.59 -7.59 4.16
CA GLN A 147 -6.34 -7.59 5.43
C GLN A 147 -6.90 -6.18 5.70
N PRO A 148 -7.95 -5.75 4.97
CA PRO A 148 -8.38 -4.35 4.96
C PRO A 148 -9.06 -3.90 6.27
N VAL A 149 -9.66 -4.83 7.03
CA VAL A 149 -10.29 -4.50 8.32
C VAL A 149 -9.23 -4.18 9.37
N GLU A 150 -8.20 -5.01 9.48
CA GLU A 150 -7.07 -4.81 10.36
C GLU A 150 -6.23 -3.59 9.96
N ALA A 151 -6.11 -3.33 8.66
CA ALA A 151 -5.47 -2.14 8.14
C ALA A 151 -6.21 -0.86 8.56
N ALA A 152 -7.53 -0.81 8.34
CA ALA A 152 -8.36 0.33 8.74
C ALA A 152 -8.25 0.61 10.24
N TRP A 153 -8.30 -0.44 11.08
CA TRP A 153 -8.11 -0.29 12.52
C TRP A 153 -6.75 0.33 12.87
N ALA A 154 -5.67 -0.15 12.25
CA ALA A 154 -4.33 0.34 12.54
C ALA A 154 -4.13 1.80 12.08
N PHE A 155 -4.64 2.19 10.91
CA PHE A 155 -4.60 3.59 10.47
C PHE A 155 -5.47 4.49 11.36
N ALA A 156 -6.67 4.05 11.75
CA ALA A 156 -7.52 4.78 12.68
C ALA A 156 -6.83 5.01 14.03
N GLU A 157 -6.09 4.02 14.53
CA GLU A 157 -5.32 4.15 15.77
C GLU A 157 -4.12 5.11 15.62
N ALA A 158 -3.45 5.11 14.45
CA ALA A 158 -2.45 6.12 14.11
C ALA A 158 -3.06 7.53 14.14
N LEU A 159 -4.26 7.72 13.59
CA LEU A 159 -4.98 8.99 13.58
C LEU A 159 -5.52 9.40 14.95
N ARG A 160 -5.88 8.44 15.80
CA ARG A 160 -6.24 8.71 17.20
C ARG A 160 -5.07 9.34 17.97
N ILE A 161 -3.84 8.91 17.67
CA ILE A 161 -2.61 9.41 18.28
C ILE A 161 -2.15 10.72 17.62
N ARG A 162 -2.17 10.78 16.29
CA ARG A 162 -1.78 11.93 15.48
C ARG A 162 -2.86 12.24 14.44
N PRO A 163 -3.83 13.10 14.76
CA PRO A 163 -4.98 13.35 13.89
C PRO A 163 -4.66 13.94 12.51
N ASP A 164 -3.51 14.57 12.36
CA ASP A 164 -3.01 15.21 11.14
C ASP A 164 -1.96 14.36 10.39
N TYR A 165 -1.91 13.06 10.66
CA TYR A 165 -1.00 12.15 9.96
C TYR A 165 -1.49 11.88 8.53
N LEU A 166 -0.92 12.64 7.58
CA LEU A 166 -1.31 12.66 6.16
C LEU A 166 -1.42 11.26 5.54
N GLU A 167 -0.38 10.44 5.67
CA GLU A 167 -0.32 9.11 5.07
C GLU A 167 -1.40 8.19 5.64
N ALA A 168 -1.68 8.26 6.94
CA ALA A 168 -2.74 7.47 7.56
C ALA A 168 -4.14 7.93 7.11
N LEU A 169 -4.36 9.25 6.90
CA LEU A 169 -5.61 9.77 6.34
C LEU A 169 -5.84 9.28 4.91
N ILE A 170 -4.79 9.30 4.08
CA ILE A 170 -4.88 8.83 2.68
C ILE A 170 -5.17 7.33 2.63
N HIS A 171 -4.42 6.52 3.39
CA HIS A 171 -4.61 5.07 3.38
C HIS A 171 -5.96 4.66 3.96
N LEU A 172 -6.42 5.28 5.05
CA LEU A 172 -7.74 5.01 5.61
C LEU A 172 -8.84 5.46 4.64
N GLY A 173 -8.71 6.64 4.04
CA GLY A 173 -9.66 7.14 3.06
C GLY A 173 -9.78 6.25 1.82
N TRP A 174 -8.67 5.68 1.34
CA TRP A 174 -8.67 4.67 0.28
C TRP A 174 -9.43 3.40 0.69
N ILE A 175 -9.16 2.87 1.88
CA ILE A 175 -9.80 1.65 2.37
C ILE A 175 -11.30 1.86 2.57
N ASP A 176 -11.68 2.99 3.18
CA ASP A 176 -13.08 3.34 3.42
C ASP A 176 -13.84 3.52 2.10
N TYR A 177 -13.20 4.14 1.08
CA TYR A 177 -13.75 4.22 -0.27
C TYR A 177 -13.97 2.83 -0.88
N ALA A 178 -12.97 1.96 -0.83
CA ALA A 178 -13.05 0.60 -1.37
C ALA A 178 -14.12 -0.26 -0.66
N GLN A 179 -14.43 0.02 0.60
CA GLN A 179 -15.48 -0.64 1.39
C GLN A 179 -16.86 0.01 1.21
N GLY A 180 -16.99 1.05 0.39
CA GLY A 180 -18.25 1.77 0.18
C GLY A 180 -18.64 2.72 1.32
N MET A 181 -17.75 2.98 2.29
CA MET A 181 -17.94 3.97 3.35
C MET A 181 -17.60 5.38 2.84
N VAL A 182 -18.27 5.80 1.78
CA VAL A 182 -17.91 6.98 0.97
C VAL A 182 -17.87 8.27 1.78
N ASP A 183 -18.76 8.45 2.76
CA ASP A 183 -18.81 9.68 3.55
C ASP A 183 -17.61 9.81 4.51
N LYS A 184 -17.16 8.71 5.12
CA LYS A 184 -15.95 8.71 5.96
C LYS A 184 -14.70 8.98 5.13
N ALA A 185 -14.56 8.28 4.01
CA ALA A 185 -13.47 8.50 3.06
C ALA A 185 -13.42 9.96 2.61
N THR A 186 -14.57 10.57 2.32
CA THR A 186 -14.66 11.99 1.94
C THR A 186 -14.11 12.91 3.04
N GLU A 187 -14.47 12.68 4.30
CA GLU A 187 -14.02 13.49 5.44
C GLU A 187 -12.49 13.41 5.63
N GLU A 188 -11.96 12.19 5.63
CA GLU A 188 -10.54 11.92 5.82
C GLU A 188 -9.69 12.51 4.68
N LEU A 189 -10.13 12.31 3.43
CA LEU A 189 -9.42 12.82 2.25
C LEU A 189 -9.52 14.34 2.14
N LYS A 190 -10.64 14.96 2.55
CA LYS A 190 -10.72 16.44 2.65
C LYS A 190 -9.71 16.98 3.66
N LYS A 191 -9.52 16.29 4.79
CA LYS A 191 -8.51 16.66 5.78
C LYS A 191 -7.09 16.45 5.24
N ALA A 192 -6.83 15.34 4.55
CA ALA A 192 -5.53 15.09 3.90
C ALA A 192 -5.19 16.20 2.90
N ARG A 193 -6.14 16.58 2.04
CA ARG A 193 -6.01 17.70 1.09
C ARG A 193 -5.75 19.05 1.77
N GLN A 194 -6.32 19.29 2.95
CA GLN A 194 -6.04 20.51 3.72
C GLN A 194 -4.63 20.54 4.30
N ILE A 195 -4.09 19.38 4.70
CA ILE A 195 -2.74 19.25 5.26
C ILE A 195 -1.70 19.43 4.17
N ASP A 196 -1.88 18.76 3.02
CA ASP A 196 -1.03 18.92 1.85
C ASP A 196 -1.86 19.09 0.57
N PRO A 197 -2.13 20.34 0.15
CA PRO A 197 -2.86 20.64 -1.08
C PRO A 197 -2.13 20.26 -2.37
N ASN A 198 -0.84 19.89 -2.31
CA ASN A 198 -0.09 19.43 -3.49
C ASN A 198 0.10 17.91 -3.52
N HIS A 199 -0.56 17.18 -2.61
CA HIS A 199 -0.53 15.73 -2.61
C HIS A 199 -1.52 15.16 -3.63
N PHE A 200 -1.06 14.27 -4.51
CA PHE A 200 -1.88 13.72 -5.59
C PHE A 200 -3.09 12.90 -5.08
N ASP A 201 -2.86 11.97 -4.14
CA ASP A 201 -3.86 10.95 -3.77
C ASP A 201 -5.18 11.53 -3.22
N PRO A 202 -5.21 12.53 -2.31
CA PRO A 202 -6.46 13.15 -1.86
C PRO A 202 -7.31 13.69 -3.01
N HIS A 203 -6.70 14.40 -3.97
CA HIS A 203 -7.41 14.94 -5.13
C HIS A 203 -7.97 13.83 -6.01
N PHE A 204 -7.14 12.85 -6.37
CA PHE A 204 -7.57 11.74 -7.21
C PHE A 204 -8.71 10.93 -6.56
N LEU A 205 -8.61 10.63 -5.27
CA LEU A 205 -9.64 9.85 -4.56
C LEU A 205 -10.94 10.63 -4.33
N LEU A 206 -10.86 11.92 -3.99
CA LEU A 206 -12.04 12.77 -3.92
C LEU A 206 -12.73 12.87 -5.27
N ALA A 207 -11.96 12.97 -6.36
CA ALA A 207 -12.50 12.99 -7.72
C ALA A 207 -13.27 11.70 -8.05
N LEU A 208 -12.73 10.54 -7.71
CA LEU A 208 -13.40 9.25 -7.86
C LEU A 208 -14.70 9.17 -7.05
N ILE A 209 -14.66 9.63 -5.80
CA ILE A 209 -15.83 9.70 -4.91
C ILE A 209 -16.92 10.58 -5.50
N TYR A 210 -16.57 11.79 -5.95
CA TYR A 210 -17.54 12.71 -6.55
C TYR A 210 -18.08 12.16 -7.86
N HIS A 211 -17.25 11.52 -8.67
CA HIS A 211 -17.68 10.83 -9.89
C HIS A 211 -18.70 9.72 -9.58
N GLN A 212 -18.44 8.88 -8.57
CA GLN A 212 -19.38 7.84 -8.12
C GLN A 212 -20.71 8.43 -7.62
N LYS A 213 -20.67 9.61 -7.00
CA LYS A 213 -21.85 10.36 -6.54
C LYS A 213 -22.53 11.15 -7.66
N GLU A 214 -22.09 11.04 -8.91
CA GLU A 214 -22.56 11.81 -10.07
C GLU A 214 -22.38 13.33 -9.92
N GLN A 215 -21.50 13.75 -9.00
CA GLN A 215 -21.11 15.14 -8.76
C GLN A 215 -20.00 15.54 -9.73
N TYR A 216 -20.36 15.63 -11.02
CA TYR A 216 -19.38 15.75 -12.11
C TYR A 216 -18.61 17.08 -12.13
N VAL A 217 -19.16 18.16 -11.57
CA VAL A 217 -18.47 19.45 -11.49
C VAL A 217 -17.31 19.36 -10.50
N GLU A 218 -17.59 18.86 -9.30
CA GLU A 218 -16.60 18.67 -8.24
C GLU A 218 -15.55 17.61 -8.65
N ALA A 219 -15.99 16.52 -9.28
CA ALA A 219 -15.08 15.50 -9.81
C ALA A 219 -14.10 16.09 -10.84
N LEU A 220 -14.59 16.94 -11.76
CA LEU A 220 -13.76 17.59 -12.77
C LEU A 220 -12.72 18.52 -12.14
N GLU A 221 -13.08 19.29 -11.12
CA GLU A 221 -12.14 20.17 -10.42
C GLU A 221 -11.03 19.37 -9.72
N GLU A 222 -11.39 18.30 -9.02
CA GLU A 222 -10.41 17.46 -8.32
C GLU A 222 -9.50 16.70 -9.29
N PHE A 223 -10.04 16.16 -10.40
CA PHE A 223 -9.21 15.51 -11.42
C PHE A 223 -8.26 16.49 -12.12
N LYS A 224 -8.69 17.75 -12.34
CA LYS A 224 -7.80 18.80 -12.88
C LYS A 224 -6.64 19.06 -11.95
N GLU A 225 -6.89 19.13 -10.64
CA GLU A 225 -5.83 19.35 -9.67
C GLU A 225 -4.90 18.13 -9.56
N ALA A 226 -5.45 16.92 -9.59
CA ALA A 226 -4.66 15.70 -9.68
C ALA A 226 -3.76 15.68 -10.94
N SER A 227 -4.28 16.10 -12.10
CA SER A 227 -3.52 16.22 -13.35
C SER A 227 -2.45 17.31 -13.29
N ARG A 228 -2.72 18.44 -12.61
CA ARG A 228 -1.72 19.49 -12.39
C ARG A 228 -0.53 18.97 -11.56
N ILE A 229 -0.80 18.15 -10.54
CA ILE A 229 0.22 17.60 -9.64
C ILE A 229 1.01 16.46 -10.32
N ARG A 230 0.31 15.54 -11.01
CA ARG A 230 0.91 14.42 -11.74
C ARG A 230 0.40 14.40 -13.19
N PRO A 231 1.05 15.17 -14.10
CA PRO A 231 0.60 15.32 -15.49
C PRO A 231 0.81 14.08 -16.37
N ASP A 232 1.44 13.03 -15.84
CA ASP A 232 1.73 11.79 -16.56
C ASP A 232 0.87 10.61 -16.06
N HIS A 233 -0.17 10.87 -15.24
CA HIS A 233 -1.05 9.83 -14.70
C HIS A 233 -2.17 9.45 -15.67
N PRO A 234 -2.10 8.28 -16.35
CA PRO A 234 -3.00 7.96 -17.44
C PRO A 234 -4.46 7.86 -17.00
N GLU A 235 -4.72 7.27 -15.83
CA GLU A 235 -6.08 7.11 -15.32
C GLU A 235 -6.74 8.47 -15.04
N THR A 236 -5.98 9.49 -14.62
CA THR A 236 -6.53 10.85 -14.42
C THR A 236 -7.01 11.44 -15.75
N HIS A 237 -6.20 11.31 -16.80
CA HIS A 237 -6.56 11.79 -18.14
C HIS A 237 -7.75 11.02 -18.72
N GLN A 238 -7.86 9.72 -18.44
CA GLN A 238 -9.00 8.90 -18.85
C GLN A 238 -10.33 9.41 -18.23
N TYR A 239 -10.34 9.72 -16.94
CA TYR A 239 -11.52 10.29 -16.28
C TYR A 239 -11.82 11.72 -16.76
N LEU A 240 -10.81 12.57 -16.94
CA LEU A 240 -11.00 13.91 -17.50
C LEU A 240 -11.60 13.85 -18.91
N GLY A 241 -11.07 12.99 -19.78
CA GLY A 241 -11.58 12.80 -21.14
C GLY A 241 -13.03 12.37 -21.15
N SER A 242 -13.39 11.43 -20.28
CA SER A 242 -14.77 10.94 -20.13
C SER A 242 -15.72 12.03 -19.63
N LEU A 243 -15.30 12.82 -18.63
CA LEU A 243 -16.08 13.93 -18.08
C LEU A 243 -16.29 15.04 -19.11
N TYR A 244 -15.24 15.45 -19.83
CA TYR A 244 -15.38 16.45 -20.88
C TYR A 244 -16.26 15.98 -22.03
N SER A 245 -16.16 14.70 -22.40
CA SER A 245 -17.02 14.07 -23.42
C SER A 245 -18.49 14.14 -22.99
N ALA A 246 -18.80 13.78 -21.74
CA ALA A 246 -20.15 13.87 -21.18
C ALA A 246 -20.69 15.31 -21.12
N GLN A 247 -19.82 16.30 -20.91
CA GLN A 247 -20.16 17.73 -20.97
C GLN A 247 -20.29 18.28 -22.40
N GLY A 248 -20.00 17.48 -23.42
CA GLY A 248 -19.97 17.92 -24.82
C GLY A 248 -18.75 18.75 -25.21
N ASN A 249 -17.76 18.88 -24.31
CA ASN A 249 -16.50 19.57 -24.58
C ASN A 249 -15.51 18.62 -25.28
N TYR A 250 -15.83 18.26 -26.52
CA TYR A 250 -15.06 17.28 -27.27
C TYR A 250 -13.59 17.66 -27.55
N PRO A 251 -13.24 18.93 -27.81
CA PRO A 251 -11.83 19.31 -27.98
C PRO A 251 -10.96 18.97 -26.77
N GLU A 252 -11.45 19.26 -25.56
CA GLU A 252 -10.73 18.91 -24.34
C GLU A 252 -10.74 17.39 -24.13
N ALA A 253 -11.86 16.71 -24.37
CA ALA A 253 -11.92 15.26 -24.26
C ALA A 253 -10.89 14.54 -25.15
N VAL A 254 -10.77 14.96 -26.42
CA VAL A 254 -9.76 14.45 -27.36
C VAL A 254 -8.35 14.69 -26.84
N ARG A 255 -8.07 15.89 -26.30
CA ARG A 255 -6.77 16.24 -25.73
C ARG A 255 -6.39 15.31 -24.58
N GLU A 256 -7.31 15.07 -23.65
CA GLU A 256 -7.06 14.21 -22.49
C GLU A 256 -6.84 12.75 -22.92
N PHE A 257 -7.68 12.19 -23.79
CA PHE A 257 -7.49 10.82 -24.27
C PHE A 257 -6.18 10.63 -25.03
N ARG A 258 -5.69 11.66 -25.75
CA ARG A 258 -4.36 11.61 -26.38
C ARG A 258 -3.22 11.54 -25.37
N GLU A 259 -3.33 12.19 -24.20
CA GLU A 259 -2.33 12.06 -23.14
C GLU A 259 -2.31 10.63 -22.57
N VAL A 260 -3.45 9.94 -22.47
CA VAL A 260 -3.50 8.52 -22.10
C VAL A 260 -2.69 7.67 -23.08
N ILE A 261 -2.89 7.85 -24.39
CA ILE A 261 -2.14 7.12 -25.43
C ILE A 261 -0.65 7.46 -25.38
N LYS A 262 -0.30 8.75 -25.22
CA LYS A 262 1.08 9.25 -25.17
C LYS A 262 1.87 8.73 -23.97
N SER A 263 1.20 8.42 -22.85
CA SER A 263 1.84 7.77 -21.69
C SER A 263 2.43 6.38 -21.98
N GLY A 264 2.16 5.81 -23.16
CA GLY A 264 2.55 4.45 -23.52
C GLY A 264 1.59 3.38 -22.97
N SER A 265 0.38 3.79 -22.59
CA SER A 265 -0.69 2.87 -22.18
C SER A 265 -0.87 1.77 -23.22
N LYS A 266 -0.80 0.51 -22.76
CA LYS A 266 -1.13 -0.69 -23.54
C LYS A 266 -2.55 -1.15 -23.27
N ASP A 267 -3.44 -0.20 -22.97
CA ASP A 267 -4.85 -0.47 -22.77
C ASP A 267 -5.61 -0.29 -24.09
N ALA A 268 -6.17 -1.38 -24.60
CA ALA A 268 -6.99 -1.36 -25.80
C ALA A 268 -8.21 -0.44 -25.65
N ALA A 269 -8.77 -0.31 -24.43
CA ALA A 269 -9.92 0.55 -24.17
C ALA A 269 -9.60 2.02 -24.43
N ALA A 270 -8.45 2.52 -23.95
CA ALA A 270 -8.03 3.91 -24.14
C ALA A 270 -7.97 4.34 -25.62
N TYR A 271 -7.44 3.48 -26.51
CA TYR A 271 -7.44 3.75 -27.95
C TYR A 271 -8.85 3.77 -28.53
N ASN A 272 -9.69 2.84 -28.09
CA ASN A 272 -11.07 2.77 -28.55
C ASN A 272 -11.93 3.94 -28.05
N ASP A 273 -11.68 4.46 -26.85
CA ASP A 273 -12.47 5.57 -26.30
C ASP A 273 -12.24 6.86 -27.10
N LEU A 274 -10.99 7.13 -27.48
CA LEU A 274 -10.69 8.21 -28.42
C LEU A 274 -11.29 7.91 -29.81
N ALA A 275 -11.11 6.70 -30.33
CA ALA A 275 -11.65 6.30 -31.63
C ALA A 275 -13.17 6.49 -31.72
N TRP A 276 -13.88 6.02 -30.70
CA TRP A 276 -15.32 6.15 -30.58
C TRP A 276 -15.74 7.61 -30.54
N LEU A 277 -15.08 8.43 -29.71
CA LEU A 277 -15.38 9.86 -29.64
C LEU A 277 -15.23 10.56 -31.00
N LEU A 278 -14.13 10.29 -31.70
CA LEU A 278 -13.85 10.90 -33.00
C LEU A 278 -14.87 10.50 -34.07
N ILE A 279 -15.30 9.22 -34.07
CA ILE A 279 -16.28 8.68 -35.02
C ILE A 279 -17.70 9.13 -34.69
N ASP A 280 -18.13 9.00 -33.43
CA ASP A 280 -19.51 9.29 -33.02
C ASP A 280 -19.85 10.76 -33.24
N LYS A 281 -18.92 11.65 -32.90
CA LYS A 281 -19.08 13.11 -33.00
C LYS A 281 -18.62 13.71 -34.34
N ASP A 282 -18.29 12.88 -35.32
CA ASP A 282 -17.85 13.30 -36.66
C ASP A 282 -16.68 14.29 -36.64
N LEU A 283 -15.72 14.08 -35.72
CA LEU A 283 -14.56 14.97 -35.53
C LEU A 283 -13.42 14.63 -36.50
N ASP A 284 -13.01 13.36 -36.50
CA ASP A 284 -12.02 12.80 -37.42
C ASP A 284 -12.23 11.28 -37.57
N ILE A 285 -13.08 10.91 -38.52
CA ILE A 285 -13.47 9.51 -38.72
C ILE A 285 -12.29 8.66 -39.22
N ASP A 286 -11.34 9.24 -39.98
CA ASP A 286 -10.18 8.49 -40.48
C ASP A 286 -9.24 8.14 -39.33
N GLU A 287 -8.86 9.12 -38.50
CA GLU A 287 -8.06 8.89 -37.29
C GLU A 287 -8.79 7.90 -36.36
N GLY A 288 -10.10 8.06 -36.17
CA GLY A 288 -10.88 7.14 -35.33
C GLY A 288 -10.83 5.69 -35.82
N ILE A 289 -10.90 5.44 -37.12
CA ILE A 289 -10.77 4.08 -37.68
C ILE A 289 -9.35 3.54 -37.44
N GLU A 290 -8.31 4.35 -37.64
CA GLU A 290 -6.92 3.94 -37.38
C GLU A 290 -6.71 3.57 -35.91
N LEU A 291 -7.20 4.39 -34.99
CA LEU A 291 -7.12 4.14 -33.54
C LEU A 291 -7.90 2.90 -33.11
N ALA A 292 -9.07 2.64 -33.70
CA ALA A 292 -9.82 1.42 -33.42
C ALA A 292 -9.08 0.16 -33.93
N HIS A 293 -8.34 0.24 -35.05
CA HIS A 293 -7.44 -0.86 -35.45
C HIS A 293 -6.27 -1.02 -34.48
N ARG A 294 -5.65 0.07 -34.01
CA ARG A 294 -4.61 0.00 -32.95
C ARG A 294 -5.13 -0.64 -31.67
N SER A 295 -6.37 -0.34 -31.28
CA SER A 295 -7.04 -1.01 -30.16
C SER A 295 -7.10 -2.54 -30.37
N LEU A 296 -7.43 -3.01 -31.58
CA LEU A 296 -7.42 -4.44 -31.92
C LEU A 296 -6.03 -5.05 -32.04
N GLU A 297 -5.00 -4.29 -32.41
CA GLU A 297 -3.61 -4.79 -32.37
C GLU A 297 -3.16 -5.07 -30.93
N ILE A 298 -3.62 -4.27 -29.96
CA ILE A 298 -3.35 -4.45 -28.53
C ILE A 298 -4.25 -5.55 -27.94
N GLY A 299 -5.55 -5.51 -28.25
CA GLY A 299 -6.56 -6.45 -27.79
C GLY A 299 -7.34 -7.02 -28.96
N ALA A 300 -6.83 -8.11 -29.55
CA ALA A 300 -7.39 -8.71 -30.78
C ALA A 300 -8.87 -9.09 -30.72
N GLU A 301 -9.40 -9.36 -29.52
CA GLU A 301 -10.80 -9.73 -29.30
C GLU A 301 -11.62 -8.61 -28.65
N TYR A 302 -11.13 -7.37 -28.63
CA TYR A 302 -11.82 -6.26 -28.01
C TYR A 302 -13.06 -5.84 -28.82
N VAL A 303 -14.23 -6.33 -28.39
CA VAL A 303 -15.51 -6.14 -29.09
C VAL A 303 -15.87 -4.65 -29.24
N GLY A 304 -15.48 -3.82 -28.27
CA GLY A 304 -15.66 -2.37 -28.32
C GLY A 304 -15.07 -1.75 -29.61
N ALA A 305 -13.83 -2.12 -29.95
CA ALA A 305 -13.17 -1.64 -31.16
C ALA A 305 -13.80 -2.18 -32.45
N MET A 306 -14.28 -3.45 -32.46
CA MET A 306 -14.99 -4.01 -33.61
C MET A 306 -16.29 -3.22 -33.88
N ARG A 307 -17.05 -2.90 -32.83
CA ARG A 307 -18.25 -2.06 -32.93
C ARG A 307 -17.91 -0.66 -33.44
N THR A 308 -16.85 -0.05 -32.91
CA THR A 308 -16.37 1.28 -33.33
C THR A 308 -15.98 1.30 -34.81
N LEU A 309 -15.25 0.29 -35.29
CA LEU A 309 -14.92 0.13 -36.71
C LEU A 309 -16.17 -0.02 -37.58
N GLY A 310 -17.14 -0.83 -37.14
CA GLY A 310 -18.43 -0.98 -37.83
C GLY A 310 -19.11 0.37 -38.07
N TRP A 311 -19.18 1.22 -37.04
CA TRP A 311 -19.73 2.58 -37.14
C TRP A 311 -18.86 3.54 -37.94
N GLY A 312 -17.54 3.47 -37.81
CA GLY A 312 -16.60 4.29 -38.58
C GLY A 312 -16.76 4.06 -40.08
N TYR A 313 -16.76 2.80 -40.51
CA TYR A 313 -16.99 2.45 -41.92
C TYR A 313 -18.41 2.79 -42.38
N TYR A 314 -19.42 2.64 -41.52
CA TYR A 314 -20.79 3.05 -41.84
C TYR A 314 -20.85 4.55 -42.17
N LYS A 315 -20.27 5.41 -41.33
CA LYS A 315 -20.23 6.87 -41.54
C LYS A 315 -19.43 7.28 -42.78
N LYS A 316 -18.40 6.49 -43.15
CA LYS A 316 -17.65 6.66 -44.41
C LYS A 316 -18.39 6.19 -45.67
N GLY A 317 -19.59 5.59 -45.53
CA GLY A 317 -20.32 4.98 -46.64
C GLY A 317 -19.69 3.67 -47.16
N ARG A 318 -18.74 3.10 -46.41
CA ARG A 318 -18.08 1.83 -46.70
C ARG A 318 -18.89 0.69 -46.07
N TYR A 319 -20.10 0.49 -46.58
CA TYR A 319 -21.10 -0.37 -45.94
C TYR A 319 -20.70 -1.85 -45.93
N LYS A 320 -19.89 -2.30 -46.88
CA LYS A 320 -19.39 -3.69 -46.91
C LYS A 320 -18.48 -3.96 -45.72
N GLU A 321 -17.47 -3.12 -45.52
CA GLU A 321 -16.57 -3.20 -44.38
C GLU A 321 -17.30 -2.99 -43.05
N SER A 322 -18.29 -2.10 -43.02
CA SER A 322 -19.16 -1.90 -41.86
C SER A 322 -19.88 -3.20 -41.45
N VAL A 323 -20.51 -3.89 -42.42
CA VAL A 323 -21.18 -5.18 -42.21
C VAL A 323 -20.20 -6.23 -41.68
N GLU A 324 -19.00 -6.33 -42.26
CA GLU A 324 -17.96 -7.29 -41.82
C GLU A 324 -17.57 -7.06 -40.36
N TRP A 325 -17.39 -5.81 -39.92
CA TRP A 325 -17.02 -5.50 -38.54
C TRP A 325 -18.15 -5.70 -37.55
N PHE A 326 -19.39 -5.37 -37.89
CA PHE A 326 -20.54 -5.68 -37.05
C PHE A 326 -20.77 -7.19 -36.91
N GLN A 327 -20.54 -7.97 -37.97
CA GLN A 327 -20.59 -9.44 -37.90
C GLN A 327 -19.53 -9.99 -36.94
N LYS A 328 -18.28 -9.54 -37.05
CA LYS A 328 -17.21 -9.93 -36.10
C LYS A 328 -17.56 -9.59 -34.66
N ALA A 329 -18.17 -8.43 -34.41
CA ALA A 329 -18.64 -8.07 -33.07
C ALA A 329 -19.76 -9.02 -32.57
N LEU A 330 -20.73 -9.37 -33.44
CA LEU A 330 -21.82 -10.28 -33.12
C LEU A 330 -21.39 -11.75 -32.95
N GLU A 331 -20.30 -12.18 -33.59
CA GLU A 331 -19.72 -13.50 -33.31
C GLU A 331 -19.32 -13.64 -31.82
N ARG A 332 -18.98 -12.51 -31.18
CA ARG A 332 -18.59 -12.46 -29.77
C ARG A 332 -19.77 -12.16 -28.84
N LEU A 333 -20.73 -11.34 -29.30
CA LEU A 333 -21.94 -11.01 -28.57
C LEU A 333 -23.20 -11.32 -29.41
N PRO A 334 -23.57 -12.60 -29.63
CA PRO A 334 -24.63 -12.96 -30.57
C PRO A 334 -26.03 -12.44 -30.20
N GLN A 335 -26.24 -12.13 -28.93
CA GLN A 335 -27.53 -11.67 -28.39
C GLN A 335 -27.62 -10.14 -28.23
N ASP A 336 -26.58 -9.40 -28.64
CA ASP A 336 -26.57 -7.94 -28.57
C ASP A 336 -27.53 -7.35 -29.62
N LYS A 337 -28.66 -6.83 -29.15
CA LYS A 337 -29.72 -6.27 -30.00
C LYS A 337 -29.27 -5.01 -30.72
N GLU A 338 -28.47 -4.16 -30.08
CA GLU A 338 -27.99 -2.91 -30.69
C GLU A 338 -27.06 -3.22 -31.85
N LEU A 339 -26.17 -4.22 -31.69
CA LEU A 339 -25.31 -4.67 -32.77
C LEU A 339 -26.09 -5.35 -33.91
N GLN A 340 -27.13 -6.12 -33.60
CA GLN A 340 -28.01 -6.70 -34.63
C GLN A 340 -28.70 -5.61 -35.45
N GLU A 341 -29.25 -4.59 -34.79
CA GLU A 341 -29.88 -3.45 -35.47
C GLU A 341 -28.88 -2.64 -36.30
N ALA A 342 -27.67 -2.42 -35.77
CA ALA A 342 -26.59 -1.74 -36.49
C ALA A 342 -26.17 -2.51 -37.75
N LEU A 343 -26.05 -3.85 -37.64
CA LEU A 343 -25.76 -4.72 -38.78
C LEU A 343 -26.85 -4.64 -39.85
N GLU A 344 -28.13 -4.75 -39.46
CA GLU A 344 -29.24 -4.67 -40.41
C GLU A 344 -29.32 -3.29 -41.08
N ARG A 345 -29.07 -2.22 -40.33
CA ARG A 345 -28.96 -0.86 -40.89
C ARG A 345 -27.84 -0.75 -41.93
N ALA A 346 -26.68 -1.34 -41.67
CA ALA A 346 -25.57 -1.37 -42.61
C ALA A 346 -25.91 -2.19 -43.87
N LYS A 347 -26.57 -3.35 -43.72
CA LYS A 347 -27.02 -4.18 -44.85
C LYS A 347 -28.04 -3.50 -45.75
N GLN A 348 -28.94 -2.70 -45.19
CA GLN A 348 -29.93 -1.94 -45.97
C GLN A 348 -29.31 -0.85 -46.86
N ARG A 349 -28.06 -0.49 -46.61
CA ARG A 349 -27.32 0.54 -47.35
C ARG A 349 -26.36 -0.02 -48.40
N LEU A 350 -26.17 -1.35 -48.43
CA LEU A 350 -25.49 -2.08 -49.51
C LEU A 350 -26.38 -2.13 -50.75
#